data_AF-A0A938LIQ3-F1
#
_entry.id   AF-A0A938LIQ3-F1
#
_cell.length_a   1.000
_cell.length_b   1.000
_cell.length_c   1.000
_cell.angle_alpha   90.00
_cell.angle_beta   90.00
_cell.angle_gamma   90.00
#
_symmetry.space_group_name_H-M   'P 1'
#
loop_
_entity.id
_entity.type
_entity.pdbx_description
1 polymer ?
#
loop_
_entity_poly.entity_id
_entity_poly.type
_entity_poly.pdbx_seq_one_letter_code
_entity_poly.pdbx_strand_id
1 'polypeptide(L)'
;MPRPMPVAACLALGLAAAMGCAGEARHGQDAPAAVRFQAIICETRLAADRIPALDAARLAQAPDLARALEELGKTRILYSVDQSVALAGDQINISKREPVVTASRVMEGGRAVNTVQYQQVGAIFKVAGRPAGPGRLDVDLSIETASLTDSSARISDGTIAPTIRSAVMSHKGPVDLGKPAVLLSADAASKDADGNAVAHVCRVLLTAPLR
;
A
#
# COMPACT_ATOMS: atom_id res chain seq x y z
N MET A 1 -42.45 53.98 77.03
CA MET A 1 -42.29 55.25 76.27
C MET A 1 -40.80 55.44 75.99
N PRO A 2 -40.31 56.00 74.86
CA PRO A 2 -40.64 55.93 73.42
C PRO A 2 -39.57 55.08 72.66
N ARG A 3 -39.95 54.26 71.66
CA ARG A 3 -39.80 54.41 70.19
C ARG A 3 -38.41 54.11 69.56
N PRO A 4 -38.37 53.68 68.27
CA PRO A 4 -37.57 52.55 67.81
C PRO A 4 -36.68 52.85 66.57
N MET A 5 -36.08 51.77 66.03
CA MET A 5 -35.78 51.50 64.60
C MET A 5 -34.41 52.00 64.01
N PRO A 6 -33.92 51.42 62.89
CA PRO A 6 -33.62 49.99 62.61
C PRO A 6 -32.36 49.84 61.69
N VAL A 7 -32.29 48.72 60.95
CA VAL A 7 -31.48 48.41 59.74
C VAL A 7 -30.15 47.71 60.06
N ALA A 8 -29.78 46.55 59.52
CA ALA A 8 -30.23 45.68 58.42
C ALA A 8 -29.78 44.24 58.79
N ALA A 9 -30.57 43.18 58.65
CA ALA A 9 -31.16 42.57 57.46
C ALA A 9 -30.27 41.50 56.81
N CYS A 10 -30.93 40.35 56.59
CA CYS A 10 -30.60 39.19 55.76
C CYS A 10 -29.63 38.15 56.36
N LEU A 11 -30.18 37.12 57.00
CA LEU A 11 -30.65 35.84 56.43
C LEU A 11 -29.48 34.99 55.89
N ALA A 12 -29.05 33.91 56.54
CA ALA A 12 -29.72 32.69 57.01
C ALA A 12 -29.76 31.56 55.98
N LEU A 13 -29.33 30.38 56.46
CA LEU A 13 -29.54 29.01 55.99
C LEU A 13 -28.98 28.69 54.58
N GLY A 14 -28.12 27.69 54.37
CA GLY A 14 -28.05 26.39 55.02
C GLY A 14 -28.74 25.35 54.13
N LEU A 15 -27.99 24.47 53.47
CA LEU A 15 -28.49 23.17 52.99
C LEU A 15 -27.34 22.22 52.64
N ALA A 16 -27.43 21.00 53.16
CA ALA A 16 -26.65 19.84 52.74
C ALA A 16 -27.46 19.01 51.71
N ALA A 17 -26.79 18.50 50.68
CA ALA A 17 -27.23 17.40 49.80
C ALA A 17 -25.97 16.94 49.03
N ALA A 18 -25.47 15.72 49.21
CA ALA A 18 -25.90 14.45 48.63
C ALA A 18 -25.45 14.24 47.17
N MET A 19 -24.76 13.10 46.97
CA MET A 19 -24.74 12.23 45.79
C MET A 19 -24.36 12.79 44.41
N GLY A 20 -23.30 12.18 43.85
CA GLY A 20 -23.30 11.72 42.46
C GLY A 20 -22.78 12.73 41.43
N CYS A 21 -21.53 12.55 41.01
CA CYS A 21 -21.15 12.88 39.64
C CYS A 21 -20.43 11.68 39.03
N ALA A 22 -21.22 10.91 38.27
CA ALA A 22 -20.73 10.12 37.16
C ALA A 22 -19.99 11.07 36.20
N GLY A 23 -18.72 10.76 35.96
CA GLY A 23 -17.95 11.26 34.85
C GLY A 23 -17.42 10.06 34.10
N GLU A 24 -18.27 9.44 33.28
CA GLU A 24 -17.88 8.51 32.24
C GLU A 24 -16.74 9.13 31.43
N ALA A 25 -15.53 8.64 31.65
CA ALA A 25 -14.45 8.77 30.69
C ALA A 25 -14.90 7.99 29.45
N ARG A 26 -15.49 8.74 28.51
CA ARG A 26 -15.80 8.27 27.16
C ARG A 26 -14.60 7.50 26.64
N HIS A 27 -14.87 6.27 26.20
CA HIS A 27 -13.94 5.40 25.50
C HIS A 27 -13.06 6.22 24.55
N GLY A 28 -11.81 6.46 24.95
CA GLY A 28 -10.74 6.63 23.99
C GLY A 28 -10.65 5.29 23.29
N GLN A 29 -11.23 5.21 22.11
CA GLN A 29 -11.11 4.03 21.25
C GLN A 29 -9.62 3.87 20.98
N ASP A 30 -8.99 2.92 21.69
CA ASP A 30 -7.59 2.61 21.51
C ASP A 30 -7.40 2.30 20.02
N ALA A 31 -6.53 3.07 19.40
CA ALA A 31 -6.01 2.81 18.07
C ALA A 31 -5.65 1.33 17.96
N PRO A 32 -6.08 0.59 16.92
CA PRO A 32 -5.53 -0.73 16.73
C PRO A 32 -4.01 -0.58 16.49
N ALA A 33 -3.19 -1.09 17.41
CA ALA A 33 -1.74 -1.03 17.30
C ALA A 33 -1.23 -1.76 16.05
N ALA A 34 -2.01 -2.75 15.59
CA ALA A 34 -1.79 -3.48 14.36
C ALA A 34 -3.08 -3.63 13.55
N VAL A 35 -2.95 -3.72 12.24
CA VAL A 35 -4.05 -3.96 11.30
C VAL A 35 -3.70 -5.12 10.39
N ARG A 36 -4.71 -5.78 9.83
CA ARG A 36 -4.47 -6.74 8.75
C ARG A 36 -4.26 -5.98 7.45
N PHE A 37 -3.11 -6.20 6.84
CA PHE A 37 -2.67 -5.64 5.57
C PHE A 37 -2.79 -6.70 4.49
N GLN A 38 -3.62 -6.42 3.50
CA GLN A 38 -3.76 -7.22 2.29
C GLN A 38 -3.33 -6.38 1.10
N ALA A 39 -2.48 -6.93 0.23
CA ALA A 39 -2.09 -6.25 -1.00
C ALA A 39 -1.91 -7.24 -2.14
N ILE A 40 -2.30 -6.83 -3.35
CA ILE A 40 -2.01 -7.54 -4.58
C ILE A 40 -1.35 -6.55 -5.54
N ILE A 41 -0.19 -6.91 -6.09
CA ILE A 41 0.51 -6.17 -7.13
C ILE A 41 0.35 -6.92 -8.45
N CYS A 42 -0.17 -6.23 -9.47
CA CYS A 42 -0.27 -6.71 -10.84
C CYS A 42 0.64 -5.90 -11.76
N GLU A 43 1.18 -6.55 -12.79
CA GLU A 43 1.71 -5.91 -13.98
C GLU A 43 0.70 -6.09 -15.11
N THR A 44 0.33 -5.01 -15.76
CA THR A 44 -0.56 -5.01 -16.93
C THR A 44 0.15 -4.37 -18.10
N ARG A 45 0.19 -5.11 -19.21
CA ARG A 45 0.71 -4.67 -20.51
C ARG A 45 -0.45 -4.29 -21.40
N LEU A 46 -0.52 -3.03 -21.78
CA LEU A 46 -1.64 -2.45 -22.50
C LEU A 46 -1.17 -1.45 -23.54
N ALA A 47 -1.97 -1.25 -24.59
CA ALA A 47 -1.70 -0.20 -25.56
C ALA A 47 -1.67 1.18 -24.86
N ALA A 48 -0.78 2.06 -25.31
CA ALA A 48 -0.51 3.33 -24.62
C ALA A 48 -1.75 4.26 -24.55
N ASP A 49 -2.64 4.16 -25.53
CA ASP A 49 -3.92 4.86 -25.58
C ASP A 49 -4.95 4.35 -24.54
N ARG A 50 -4.72 3.15 -23.97
CA ARG A 50 -5.56 2.58 -22.91
C ARG A 50 -5.10 2.95 -21.50
N ILE A 51 -3.95 3.61 -21.33
CA ILE A 51 -3.48 4.08 -20.01
C ILE A 51 -4.51 4.95 -19.28
N PRO A 52 -5.22 5.90 -19.93
CA PRO A 52 -6.25 6.70 -19.27
C PRO A 52 -7.43 5.87 -18.73
N ALA A 53 -7.62 4.63 -19.19
CA ALA A 53 -8.66 3.74 -18.68
C ALA A 53 -8.29 3.05 -17.35
N LEU A 54 -7.04 3.20 -16.89
CA LEU A 54 -6.59 2.76 -15.56
C LEU A 54 -7.11 3.73 -14.49
N ASP A 55 -8.38 3.60 -14.16
CA ASP A 55 -9.04 4.40 -13.12
C ASP A 55 -8.92 3.73 -11.75
N ALA A 56 -8.22 4.38 -10.82
CA ALA A 56 -7.96 3.83 -9.49
C ALA A 56 -9.24 3.57 -8.69
N ALA A 57 -10.24 4.46 -8.80
CA ALA A 57 -11.49 4.32 -8.05
C ALA A 57 -12.31 3.12 -8.54
N ARG A 58 -12.45 2.96 -9.85
CA ARG A 58 -13.10 1.80 -10.48
C ARG A 58 -12.39 0.50 -10.14
N LEU A 59 -11.06 0.48 -10.23
CA LEU A 59 -10.26 -0.71 -9.91
C LEU A 59 -10.34 -1.08 -8.42
N ALA A 60 -10.46 -0.10 -7.53
CA ALA A 60 -10.65 -0.35 -6.10
C ALA A 60 -11.98 -1.05 -5.80
N GLN A 61 -13.02 -0.75 -6.58
CA GLN A 61 -14.34 -1.37 -6.45
C GLN A 61 -14.49 -2.68 -7.24
N ALA A 62 -13.51 -3.04 -8.06
CA ALA A 62 -13.56 -4.27 -8.84
C ALA A 62 -13.53 -5.49 -7.89
N PRO A 63 -14.48 -6.43 -8.00
CA PRO A 63 -14.47 -7.64 -7.16
C PRO A 63 -13.21 -8.47 -7.42
N ASP A 64 -12.85 -8.62 -8.70
CA ASP A 64 -11.62 -9.23 -9.15
C ASP A 64 -10.77 -8.20 -9.89
N LEU A 65 -9.67 -7.79 -9.26
CA LEU A 65 -8.73 -6.82 -9.82
C LEU A 65 -8.04 -7.36 -11.07
N ALA A 66 -7.59 -8.61 -11.05
CA ALA A 66 -6.81 -9.18 -12.15
C ALA A 66 -7.68 -9.23 -13.40
N ARG A 67 -8.91 -9.74 -13.28
CA ARG A 67 -9.88 -9.77 -14.37
C ARG A 67 -10.20 -8.37 -14.91
N ALA A 68 -10.41 -7.38 -14.03
CA ALA A 68 -10.69 -6.02 -14.46
C ALA A 68 -9.52 -5.40 -15.25
N LEU A 69 -8.28 -5.76 -14.92
CA LEU A 69 -7.09 -5.35 -15.66
C LEU A 69 -6.91 -6.13 -16.96
N GLU A 70 -7.31 -7.41 -17.00
CA GLU A 70 -7.30 -8.24 -18.22
C GLU A 70 -8.18 -7.68 -19.34
N GLU A 71 -9.27 -6.99 -19.00
CA GLU A 71 -10.10 -6.27 -19.98
C GLU A 71 -9.34 -5.12 -20.67
N LEU A 72 -8.32 -4.57 -20.00
CA LEU A 72 -7.49 -3.47 -20.49
C LEU A 72 -6.23 -3.96 -21.21
N GLY A 73 -5.66 -5.09 -20.79
CA GLY A 73 -4.46 -5.65 -21.40
C GLY A 73 -3.97 -6.92 -20.73
N LYS A 74 -2.88 -7.50 -21.24
CA LYS A 74 -2.31 -8.74 -20.70
C LYS A 74 -1.82 -8.49 -19.27
N THR A 75 -2.45 -9.14 -18.30
CA THR A 75 -2.17 -8.93 -16.88
C THR A 75 -1.53 -10.16 -16.25
N ARG A 76 -0.61 -9.93 -15.31
CA ARG A 76 -0.07 -10.96 -14.43
C ARG A 76 -0.02 -10.44 -13.00
N ILE A 77 -0.35 -11.32 -12.04
CA ILE A 77 -0.11 -11.04 -10.62
C ILE A 77 1.37 -11.25 -10.34
N LEU A 78 2.03 -10.23 -9.79
CA LEU A 78 3.44 -10.29 -9.38
C LEU A 78 3.59 -10.77 -7.95
N TYR A 79 2.84 -10.16 -7.03
CA TYR A 79 2.97 -10.38 -5.59
C TYR A 79 1.61 -10.27 -4.90
N SER A 80 1.43 -11.05 -3.84
CA SER A 80 0.28 -10.98 -2.95
C SER A 80 0.75 -11.06 -1.51
N VAL A 81 0.13 -10.27 -0.63
CA VAL A 81 0.42 -10.18 0.80
C VAL A 81 -0.89 -10.27 1.55
N ASP A 82 -0.89 -11.01 2.66
CA ASP A 82 -1.97 -11.04 3.63
C ASP A 82 -1.40 -11.33 5.02
N GLN A 83 -1.17 -10.29 5.82
CA GLN A 83 -0.58 -10.43 7.15
C GLN A 83 -0.96 -9.29 8.09
N SER A 84 -0.70 -9.44 9.38
CA SER A 84 -0.81 -8.35 10.35
C SER A 84 0.42 -7.43 10.26
N VAL A 85 0.22 -6.12 10.36
CA VAL A 85 1.30 -5.12 10.39
C VAL A 85 1.09 -4.11 11.51
N ALA A 86 2.19 -3.66 12.10
CA ALA A 86 2.16 -2.60 13.11
C ALA A 86 2.01 -1.21 12.46
N LEU A 87 1.11 -0.38 12.99
CA LEU A 87 0.93 0.99 12.49
C LEU A 87 2.07 1.94 12.89
N ALA A 88 2.86 1.59 13.91
CA ALA A 88 4.03 2.35 14.34
C ALA A 88 5.15 2.43 13.29
N GLY A 89 5.06 1.62 12.23
CA GLY A 89 6.08 1.46 11.20
C GLY A 89 6.44 -0.01 11.07
N ASP A 90 6.13 -0.59 9.92
CA ASP A 90 6.45 -1.97 9.60
C ASP A 90 6.93 -2.09 8.15
N GLN A 91 7.72 -3.12 7.89
CA GLN A 91 8.27 -3.38 6.57
C GLN A 91 8.07 -4.84 6.16
N ILE A 92 7.34 -5.04 5.07
CA ILE A 92 7.15 -6.35 4.44
C ILE A 92 8.11 -6.44 3.26
N ASN A 93 8.99 -7.45 3.27
CA ASN A 93 9.90 -7.72 2.16
C ASN A 93 9.59 -9.09 1.56
N ILE A 94 9.06 -9.09 0.34
CA ILE A 94 8.95 -10.29 -0.49
C ILE A 94 10.04 -10.19 -1.55
N SER A 95 11.14 -10.91 -1.40
CA SER A 95 12.17 -10.94 -2.44
C SER A 95 12.74 -12.32 -2.69
N LYS A 96 13.21 -12.52 -3.91
CA LYS A 96 13.94 -13.70 -4.34
C LYS A 96 15.16 -13.28 -5.16
N ARG A 97 16.16 -14.16 -5.22
CA ARG A 97 17.38 -13.96 -6.01
C ARG A 97 17.24 -14.76 -7.29
N GLU A 98 17.17 -14.09 -8.42
CA GLU A 98 17.08 -14.73 -9.73
C GLU A 98 18.44 -14.68 -10.44
N PRO A 99 18.95 -15.82 -10.94
CA PRO A 99 20.17 -15.83 -11.74
C PRO A 99 19.91 -15.21 -13.11
N VAL A 100 20.71 -14.20 -13.48
CA VAL A 100 20.64 -13.51 -14.76
C VAL A 100 21.98 -13.65 -15.47
N VAL A 101 21.97 -14.13 -16.72
CA VAL A 101 23.18 -14.15 -17.55
C VAL A 101 23.48 -12.74 -18.02
N THR A 102 24.65 -12.20 -17.65
CA THR A 102 25.06 -10.82 -17.96
C THR A 102 26.13 -10.73 -19.05
N ALA A 103 26.79 -11.83 -19.36
CA ALA A 103 27.72 -11.94 -20.48
C ALA A 103 27.84 -13.40 -20.92
N SER A 104 28.12 -13.61 -22.20
CA SER A 104 28.56 -14.90 -22.71
C SER A 104 29.75 -14.69 -23.63
N ARG A 105 30.74 -15.57 -23.51
CA ARG A 105 31.90 -15.63 -24.40
C ARG A 105 31.97 -17.03 -24.97
N VAL A 106 31.89 -17.13 -26.30
CA VAL A 106 32.16 -18.38 -27.02
C VAL A 106 33.67 -18.52 -27.16
N MET A 107 34.22 -19.64 -26.68
CA MET A 107 35.64 -19.97 -26.83
C MET A 107 35.89 -20.75 -28.12
N GLU A 108 37.13 -20.73 -28.58
CA GLU A 108 37.62 -21.51 -29.72
C GLU A 108 37.38 -23.01 -29.44
N GLY A 109 36.50 -23.64 -30.24
CA GLY A 109 35.95 -24.99 -29.98
C GLY A 109 34.44 -25.04 -29.69
N GLY A 110 33.74 -23.90 -29.70
CA GLY A 110 32.27 -23.85 -29.59
C GLY A 110 31.72 -23.93 -28.17
N ARG A 111 32.59 -23.92 -27.14
CA ARG A 111 32.19 -23.93 -25.74
C ARG A 111 31.82 -22.51 -25.29
N ALA A 112 30.59 -22.30 -24.84
CA ALA A 112 30.15 -21.03 -24.28
C ALA A 112 30.49 -20.94 -22.78
N VAL A 113 31.06 -19.81 -22.36
CA VAL A 113 31.28 -19.45 -20.96
C VAL A 113 30.33 -18.30 -20.61
N ASN A 114 29.40 -18.54 -19.69
CA ASN A 114 28.39 -17.57 -19.27
C ASN A 114 28.75 -16.95 -17.91
N THR A 115 28.67 -15.64 -17.81
CA THR A 115 28.72 -14.92 -16.53
C THR A 115 27.30 -14.79 -15.99
N VAL A 116 27.05 -15.31 -14.79
CA VAL A 116 25.74 -15.25 -14.12
C VAL A 116 25.83 -14.31 -12.93
N GLN A 117 24.92 -13.34 -12.85
CA GLN A 117 24.75 -12.45 -11.71
C GLN A 117 23.38 -12.67 -11.09
N TYR A 118 23.32 -12.78 -9.76
CA TYR A 118 22.06 -12.90 -9.04
C TYR A 118 21.46 -11.52 -8.80
N GLN A 119 20.28 -11.29 -9.35
CA GLN A 119 19.53 -10.05 -9.21
C GLN A 119 18.42 -10.23 -8.17
N GLN A 120 18.24 -9.24 -7.29
CA GLN A 120 17.16 -9.25 -6.32
C GLN A 120 15.89 -8.71 -6.97
N VAL A 121 14.86 -9.54 -7.03
CA VAL A 121 13.52 -9.17 -7.52
C VAL A 121 12.50 -9.43 -6.43
N GLY A 122 11.49 -8.58 -6.33
CA GLY A 122 10.61 -8.58 -5.17
C GLY A 122 9.74 -7.35 -5.06
N ALA A 123 8.98 -7.30 -3.97
CA ALA A 123 8.27 -6.13 -3.51
C ALA A 123 8.62 -5.82 -2.06
N ILE A 124 8.80 -4.53 -1.76
CA ILE A 124 8.98 -4.00 -0.42
C ILE A 124 7.81 -3.08 -0.14
N PHE A 125 7.09 -3.34 0.95
CA PHE A 125 6.03 -2.48 1.47
C PHE A 125 6.51 -1.86 2.77
N LYS A 126 6.48 -0.54 2.86
CA LYS A 126 6.72 0.22 4.09
C LYS A 126 5.39 0.82 4.49
N VAL A 127 4.88 0.40 5.64
CA VAL A 127 3.55 0.79 6.14
C VAL A 127 3.75 1.53 7.45
N ALA A 128 3.27 2.77 7.52
CA ALA A 128 3.12 3.48 8.77
C ALA A 128 1.74 4.14 8.80
N GLY A 129 1.16 4.30 9.97
CA GLY A 129 -0.12 4.98 10.07
C GLY A 129 -0.49 5.37 11.48
N ARG A 130 -1.52 6.19 11.57
CA ARG A 130 -2.14 6.59 12.83
C ARG A 130 -3.65 6.68 12.63
N PRO A 131 -4.46 6.46 13.67
CA PRO A 131 -5.89 6.69 13.54
C PRO A 131 -6.20 8.14 13.22
N ALA A 132 -7.18 8.34 12.34
CA ALA A 132 -7.69 9.66 11.96
C ALA A 132 -9.19 9.83 12.28
N GLY A 133 -9.80 8.83 12.92
CA GLY A 133 -11.22 8.80 13.29
C GLY A 133 -11.76 7.37 13.30
N PRO A 134 -13.06 7.19 13.63
CA PRO A 134 -13.69 5.87 13.62
C PRO A 134 -13.58 5.21 12.24
N GLY A 135 -12.92 4.04 12.19
CA GLY A 135 -12.75 3.28 10.95
C GLY A 135 -11.84 3.94 9.90
N ARG A 136 -11.07 4.97 10.26
CA ARG A 136 -10.18 5.69 9.33
C ARG A 136 -8.76 5.77 9.87
N LEU A 137 -7.79 5.55 9.00
CA LEU A 137 -6.36 5.72 9.28
C LEU A 137 -5.80 6.82 8.38
N ASP A 138 -4.86 7.60 8.91
CA ASP A 138 -3.93 8.41 8.13
C ASP A 138 -2.67 7.57 7.93
N VAL A 139 -2.39 7.18 6.69
CA VAL A 139 -1.38 6.19 6.32
C VAL A 139 -0.30 6.81 5.45
N ASP A 140 0.94 6.44 5.73
CA ASP A 140 2.10 6.64 4.87
C ASP A 140 2.54 5.27 4.36
N LEU A 141 2.27 5.01 3.09
CA LEU A 141 2.52 3.74 2.42
C LEU A 141 3.48 3.96 1.26
N SER A 142 4.59 3.23 1.26
CA SER A 142 5.52 3.18 0.15
C SER A 142 5.68 1.74 -0.33
N ILE A 143 5.63 1.56 -1.65
CA ILE A 143 5.73 0.27 -2.31
C ILE A 143 6.78 0.37 -3.38
N GLU A 144 7.81 -0.46 -3.26
CA GLU A 144 8.85 -0.62 -4.26
C GLU A 144 8.71 -2.02 -4.83
N THR A 145 8.61 -2.16 -6.15
CA THR A 145 8.55 -3.47 -6.82
C THR A 145 9.62 -3.54 -7.89
N ALA A 146 10.25 -4.71 -8.02
CA ALA A 146 11.19 -5.05 -9.06
C ALA A 146 10.84 -6.43 -9.61
N SER A 147 10.57 -6.53 -10.90
CA SER A 147 10.21 -7.79 -11.54
C SER A 147 11.04 -8.03 -12.81
N LEU A 148 11.31 -9.31 -13.08
CA LEU A 148 11.83 -9.73 -14.38
C LEU A 148 10.71 -9.59 -15.41
N THR A 149 11.07 -9.02 -16.55
CA THR A 149 10.17 -8.90 -17.69
C THR A 149 10.51 -9.92 -18.76
N ASP A 150 9.55 -10.18 -19.63
CA ASP A 150 9.78 -11.02 -20.82
C ASP A 150 10.56 -10.26 -21.92
N SER A 151 10.72 -8.94 -21.74
CA SER A 151 11.58 -8.14 -22.60
C SER A 151 13.03 -8.49 -22.29
N SER A 152 13.81 -8.60 -23.35
CA SER A 152 15.17 -9.06 -23.21
C SER A 152 16.11 -8.31 -24.14
N ALA A 153 17.30 -8.01 -23.64
CA ALA A 153 18.34 -7.31 -24.36
C ALA A 153 19.34 -8.33 -24.89
N ARG A 154 19.68 -8.23 -26.19
CA ARG A 154 20.77 -9.02 -26.75
C ARG A 154 22.10 -8.46 -26.24
N ILE A 155 22.85 -9.27 -25.51
CA ILE A 155 24.19 -8.88 -25.00
C ILE A 155 25.28 -9.26 -26.00
N SER A 156 25.14 -10.41 -26.66
CA SER A 156 26.07 -10.94 -27.66
C SER A 156 25.37 -11.92 -28.60
N ASP A 157 26.05 -12.41 -29.64
CA ASP A 157 25.54 -13.47 -30.50
C ASP A 157 25.17 -14.72 -29.68
N GLY A 158 23.87 -15.01 -29.63
CA GLY A 158 23.31 -16.15 -28.89
C GLY A 158 22.99 -15.91 -27.42
N THR A 159 23.19 -14.71 -26.85
CA THR A 159 22.89 -14.44 -25.42
C THR A 159 21.91 -13.29 -25.22
N ILE A 160 20.89 -13.60 -24.44
CA ILE A 160 19.73 -12.75 -24.16
C ILE A 160 19.66 -12.53 -22.65
N ALA A 161 19.75 -11.28 -22.18
CA ALA A 161 19.51 -10.93 -20.78
C ALA A 161 18.06 -10.49 -20.57
N PRO A 162 17.38 -10.97 -19.52
CA PRO A 162 16.10 -10.43 -19.11
C PRO A 162 16.25 -8.98 -18.64
N THR A 163 15.29 -8.14 -19.01
CA THR A 163 15.18 -6.77 -18.50
C THR A 163 14.45 -6.78 -17.16
N ILE A 164 15.02 -6.10 -16.17
CA ILE A 164 14.35 -5.85 -14.88
C ILE A 164 13.58 -4.54 -14.97
N ARG A 165 12.32 -4.54 -14.56
CA ARG A 165 11.53 -3.32 -14.38
C ARG A 165 11.27 -3.08 -12.92
N SER A 166 11.49 -1.84 -12.50
CA SER A 166 11.14 -1.35 -11.18
C SER A 166 10.02 -0.34 -11.26
N ALA A 167 9.14 -0.34 -10.26
CA ALA A 167 8.14 0.70 -10.06
C ALA A 167 8.08 1.11 -8.60
N VAL A 168 7.78 2.38 -8.38
CA VAL A 168 7.55 2.94 -7.04
C VAL A 168 6.14 3.50 -7.03
N MET A 169 5.39 3.13 -6.00
CA MET A 169 4.05 3.63 -5.73
C MET A 169 4.00 4.10 -4.28
N SER A 170 3.32 5.21 -4.03
CA SER A 170 3.19 5.73 -2.67
C SER A 170 1.82 6.35 -2.43
N HIS A 171 1.32 6.19 -1.22
CA HIS A 171 0.13 6.86 -0.73
C HIS A 171 0.45 7.57 0.58
N LYS A 172 0.00 8.82 0.69
CA LYS A 172 0.01 9.53 1.96
C LYS A 172 -1.32 10.19 2.19
N GLY A 173 -1.99 9.83 3.27
CA GLY A 173 -3.25 10.44 3.67
C GLY A 173 -4.29 9.46 4.17
N PRO A 174 -5.58 9.88 4.18
CA PRO A 174 -6.64 9.12 4.81
C PRO A 174 -7.06 7.90 3.98
N VAL A 175 -7.20 6.77 4.65
CA VAL A 175 -7.77 5.53 4.13
C VAL A 175 -8.85 5.01 5.09
N ASP A 176 -9.95 4.53 4.52
CA ASP A 176 -11.03 3.91 5.30
C ASP A 176 -10.73 2.42 5.47
N LEU A 177 -10.79 1.92 6.70
CA LEU A 177 -10.68 0.49 6.99
C LEU A 177 -11.80 -0.28 6.31
N GLY A 178 -11.47 -1.46 5.77
CA GLY A 178 -12.40 -2.30 5.03
C GLY A 178 -12.65 -1.87 3.59
N LYS A 179 -12.12 -0.72 3.15
CA LYS A 179 -12.22 -0.27 1.76
C LYS A 179 -10.89 -0.43 1.04
N PRO A 180 -10.86 -1.08 -0.14
CA PRO A 180 -9.66 -1.14 -0.93
C PRO A 180 -9.25 0.25 -1.44
N ALA A 181 -7.95 0.50 -1.48
CA ALA A 181 -7.33 1.61 -2.19
C ALA A 181 -6.47 1.05 -3.33
N VAL A 182 -6.38 1.77 -4.45
CA VAL A 182 -5.54 1.37 -5.58
C VAL A 182 -4.47 2.42 -5.83
N LEU A 183 -3.25 1.94 -6.02
CA LEU A 183 -2.08 2.71 -6.41
C LEU A 183 -1.64 2.26 -7.79
N LEU A 184 -1.24 3.22 -8.61
CA LEU A 184 -0.93 3.00 -10.02
C LEU A 184 0.42 3.66 -10.35
N SER A 185 1.22 2.95 -11.13
CA SER A 185 2.41 3.50 -11.78
C SER A 185 2.44 2.98 -13.21
N ALA A 186 2.19 3.86 -14.19
CA ALA A 186 2.25 3.51 -15.61
C ALA A 186 3.41 4.24 -16.29
N ASP A 187 4.18 3.51 -17.08
CA ASP A 187 5.23 4.06 -17.92
C ASP A 187 4.90 3.79 -19.39
N ALA A 188 4.54 4.85 -20.11
CA ALA A 188 4.24 4.82 -21.54
C ALA A 188 5.50 4.94 -22.43
N ALA A 189 6.61 5.44 -21.87
CA ALA A 189 7.86 5.66 -22.58
C ALA A 189 8.67 4.37 -22.68
N SER A 190 8.66 3.56 -21.63
CA SER A 190 9.31 2.25 -21.60
C SER A 190 8.36 1.16 -22.09
N LYS A 191 8.29 0.97 -23.41
CA LYS A 191 7.47 -0.08 -24.02
C LYS A 191 8.06 -1.47 -23.85
N ASP A 192 7.22 -2.49 -23.82
CA ASP A 192 7.66 -3.88 -23.90
C ASP A 192 8.07 -4.28 -25.33
N ALA A 193 8.46 -5.54 -25.51
CA ALA A 193 8.87 -6.09 -26.81
C ALA A 193 7.76 -6.02 -27.88
N ASP A 194 6.50 -5.95 -27.47
CA ASP A 194 5.31 -5.88 -28.34
C ASP A 194 4.85 -4.43 -28.56
N GLY A 195 5.57 -3.44 -28.01
CA GLY A 195 5.24 -2.02 -28.13
C GLY A 195 4.16 -1.53 -27.15
N ASN A 196 3.76 -2.36 -26.18
CA ASN A 196 2.78 -2.00 -25.16
C ASN A 196 3.42 -1.20 -24.03
N ALA A 197 2.64 -0.30 -23.44
CA ALA A 197 3.00 0.32 -22.18
C ALA A 197 2.88 -0.70 -21.04
N VAL A 198 3.64 -0.46 -19.96
CA VAL A 198 3.61 -1.30 -18.77
C VAL A 198 3.08 -0.49 -17.59
N ALA A 199 2.04 -1.00 -16.95
CA ALA A 199 1.47 -0.44 -15.73
C ALA A 199 1.63 -1.42 -14.57
N HIS A 200 2.04 -0.90 -13.42
CA HIS A 200 2.01 -1.58 -12.14
C HIS A 200 0.80 -1.08 -11.36
N VAL A 201 -0.02 -2.01 -10.90
CA VAL A 201 -1.25 -1.73 -10.16
C VAL A 201 -1.20 -2.44 -8.83
N CYS A 202 -1.30 -1.71 -7.73
CA CYS A 202 -1.38 -2.29 -6.40
C CYS A 202 -2.74 -1.99 -5.77
N ARG A 203 -3.51 -3.03 -5.43
CA ARG A 203 -4.70 -2.90 -4.60
C ARG A 203 -4.35 -3.26 -3.17
N VAL A 204 -4.62 -2.36 -2.24
CA VAL A 204 -4.33 -2.50 -0.81
C VAL A 204 -5.64 -2.43 -0.03
N LEU A 205 -5.78 -3.28 0.97
CA LEU A 205 -6.91 -3.31 1.88
C LEU A 205 -6.37 -3.41 3.30
N LEU A 206 -6.74 -2.43 4.13
CA LEU A 206 -6.47 -2.44 5.56
C LEU A 206 -7.76 -2.82 6.29
N THR A 207 -7.72 -3.86 7.11
CA THR A 207 -8.86 -4.23 7.97
C THR A 207 -8.45 -4.26 9.42
N ALA A 208 -9.45 -4.25 10.31
CA ALA A 208 -9.21 -4.53 11.72
C ALA A 208 -8.41 -5.85 11.89
N PRO A 209 -7.56 -5.95 12.92
CA PRO A 209 -6.81 -7.17 13.19
C PRO A 209 -7.75 -8.36 13.39
N LEU A 210 -7.31 -9.54 12.98
CA LEU A 210 -7.99 -10.79 13.27
C LEU A 210 -7.97 -11.02 14.79
N ARG A 211 -9.14 -11.26 15.38
CA ARG A 211 -9.27 -11.63 16.80
C ARG A 211 -8.90 -13.08 17.03
#